data_AF-A0A497S495-F1
#
_entry.id   AF-A0A497S495-F1
#
_cell.length_a   1.000
_cell.length_b   1.000
_cell.length_c   1.000
_cell.angle_alpha   90.00
_cell.angle_beta   90.00
_cell.angle_gamma   90.00
#
_symmetry.space_group_name_H-M   'P 1'
#
loop_
_entity.id
_entity.type
_entity.pdbx_description
1 polymer ?
#
loop_
_entity_poly.entity_id
_entity_poly.type
_entity_poly.pdbx_seq_one_letter_code
_entity_poly.pdbx_strand_id
1 'polypeptide(L)' 'MYLLIDEKGRKYLVKGNKDVHTNYGVISKESLNERNIGRIIKSRIGKKFFLLKPNIIDYIEKAKRGPQAITPKDFGLIA' A
#
# COMPACT_ATOMS: atom_id res chain seq x y z
N MET A 1 6.56 0.49 -6.75
CA MET A 1 5.39 0.02 -5.99
C MET A 1 5.41 0.74 -4.66
N TYR A 2 4.26 1.21 -4.18
CA TYR A 2 4.13 1.99 -2.96
C TYR A 2 3.10 1.36 -2.03
N LEU A 3 3.30 1.53 -0.72
CA LEU A 3 2.35 1.16 0.31
C LEU A 3 1.71 2.43 0.87
N LEU A 4 0.39 2.48 0.86
CA LEU A 4 -0.38 3.53 1.54
C LEU A 4 -1.03 2.94 2.78
N ILE A 5 -0.90 3.65 3.90
CA ILE A 5 -1.57 3.29 5.16
C ILE A 5 -2.49 4.43 5.56
N ASP A 6 -3.79 4.14 5.66
CA ASP A 6 -4.79 5.09 6.17
C ASP A 6 -4.69 5.23 7.71
N GLU A 7 -5.33 6.24 8.29
CA GLU A 7 -5.41 6.48 9.74
C GLU A 7 -5.97 5.25 10.51
N LYS A 8 -6.78 4.42 9.84
CA LYS A 8 -7.31 3.16 10.38
C LYS A 8 -6.37 1.96 10.25
N GLY A 9 -5.13 2.15 9.80
CA GLY A 9 -4.16 1.07 9.58
C GLY A 9 -4.42 0.23 8.32
N ARG A 10 -5.37 0.64 7.46
CA ARG A 10 -5.67 -0.09 6.22
C ARG A 10 -4.54 0.10 5.22
N LYS A 11 -3.94 -1.02 4.79
CA LYS A 11 -2.87 -1.05 3.81
C LYS A 11 -3.40 -1.14 2.37
N TYR A 12 -2.84 -0.35 1.47
CA TYR A 12 -3.11 -0.39 0.03
C TYR A 12 -1.79 -0.48 -0.73
N LEU A 13 -1.62 -1.55 -1.53
CA LEU A 13 -0.44 -1.76 -2.35
C LEU A 13 -0.72 -1.25 -3.76
N VAL A 14 -0.01 -0.21 -4.20
CA VAL A 14 -0.29 0.50 -5.46
C VAL A 14 0.95 0.61 -6.34
N LYS A 15 0.76 0.56 -7.66
CA LYS A 15 1.87 0.68 -8.62
C LYS A 15 2.43 2.09 -8.71
N GLY A 16 1.61 3.12 -8.47
CA GLY A 16 2.00 4.54 -8.56
C GLY A 16 2.07 5.09 -9.99
N ASN A 17 1.60 4.34 -10.99
CA ASN A 17 1.60 4.75 -12.39
C ASN A 17 0.35 5.56 -12.81
N LYS A 18 -0.66 5.63 -11.94
CA LYS A 18 -1.92 6.32 -12.15
C LYS A 18 -2.51 6.78 -10.82
N ASP A 19 -3.50 7.65 -10.90
CA ASP A 19 -4.25 8.10 -9.73
C ASP A 19 -4.91 6.91 -9.03
N VAL A 20 -4.88 6.95 -7.70
CA VAL A 20 -5.41 5.89 -6.86
C VAL A 20 -6.74 6.35 -6.29
N HIS A 21 -7.79 5.64 -6.67
CA HIS A 21 -9.13 5.86 -6.12
C HIS A 21 -9.30 4.99 -4.88
N THR A 22 -9.61 5.65 -3.76
CA THR A 22 -9.95 4.98 -2.50
C THR A 22 -11.31 5.49 -2.02
N ASN A 23 -11.94 4.75 -1.10
CA ASN A 23 -13.18 5.20 -0.45
C ASN A 23 -13.00 6.51 0.35
N TYR A 24 -11.75 6.93 0.58
CA TYR A 24 -11.38 8.15 1.32
C TYR A 24 -10.87 9.26 0.40
N GLY A 25 -11.17 9.15 -0.90
CA GLY A 25 -10.83 10.12 -1.93
C GLY A 25 -9.74 9.62 -2.89
N VAL A 26 -9.34 10.52 -3.78
CA VAL A 26 -8.35 10.26 -4.83
C VAL A 26 -6.98 10.76 -4.39
N ILE A 27 -5.95 9.93 -4.59
CA ILE A 27 -4.55 10.28 -4.38
C ILE A 27 -3.91 10.43 -5.76
N SER A 28 -3.34 11.60 -6.04
CA SER A 28 -2.70 11.86 -7.34
C SER A 28 -1.43 11.04 -7.51
N LYS A 29 -1.14 10.61 -8.74
CA LYS A 29 0.13 9.94 -9.08
C LYS A 29 1.35 10.78 -8.69
N GLU A 30 1.23 12.11 -8.77
CA GLU A 30 2.29 13.07 -8.44
C GLU A 30 2.64 13.06 -6.94
N SER A 31 1.69 12.69 -6.08
CA SER A 31 1.95 12.52 -4.65
C SER A 31 2.73 11.23 -4.38
N LEU A 32 2.64 10.24 -5.28
CA LEU A 32 3.27 8.91 -5.18
C LEU A 32 4.67 8.90 -5.80
N ASN A 33 5.57 9.68 -5.18
CA ASN A 33 6.96 9.82 -5.62
C ASN A 33 7.92 9.39 -4.52
N GLU A 34 9.14 8.99 -4.90
CA GLU A 34 10.17 8.53 -3.95
C GLU A 34 10.52 9.57 -2.88
N ARG A 35 10.50 10.85 -3.24
CA ARG A 35 10.75 11.98 -2.31
C ARG A 35 9.72 12.08 -1.18
N ASN A 36 8.55 11.47 -1.36
CA ASN A 36 7.46 11.49 -0.37
C ASN A 36 7.40 10.20 0.46
N ILE A 37 8.28 9.22 0.22
CA ILE A 37 8.36 8.02 1.06
C ILE A 37 8.72 8.44 2.50
N GLY A 38 8.00 7.86 3.47
CA GLY A 38 8.11 8.21 4.89
C GLY A 38 7.28 9.42 5.30
N ARG A 39 6.60 10.11 4.36
CA ARG A 39 5.76 11.28 4.65
C ARG A 39 4.28 10.96 4.64
N ILE A 40 3.50 11.87 5.22
CA ILE A 40 2.04 11.87 5.12
C ILE A 40 1.64 12.61 3.85
N ILE A 41 0.88 11.93 2.99
CA ILE A 41 0.22 12.53 1.83
C ILE A 41 -1.28 12.69 2.13
N LYS A 42 -1.94 13.63 1.45
CA LYS A 42 -3.38 13.86 1.59
C LYS A 42 -4.10 13.45 0.32
N SER A 43 -5.27 12.84 0.47
CA SER A 43 -6.22 12.68 -0.64
C SER A 43 -6.83 14.03 -1.01
N ARG A 44 -7.51 14.09 -2.16
CA ARG A 44 -8.24 15.29 -2.61
C ARG A 44 -9.30 15.78 -1.62
N ILE A 45 -9.80 14.90 -0.74
CA ILE A 45 -10.80 15.22 0.30
C ILE A 45 -10.11 15.46 1.68
N GLY A 46 -8.78 15.60 1.70
CA GLY A 46 -8.01 15.94 2.89
C GLY A 46 -7.68 14.77 3.83
N LYS A 47 -8.01 13.52 3.47
CA LYS A 47 -7.69 12.35 4.29
C LYS A 47 -6.21 12.01 4.23
N LYS A 48 -5.62 11.68 5.38
CA LYS A 48 -4.17 11.44 5.53
C LYS A 48 -3.84 9.99 5.23
N PHE A 49 -2.77 9.79 4.48
CA PHE A 49 -2.17 8.49 4.21
C PHE A 49 -0.67 8.55 4.46
N PHE A 50 -0.12 7.53 5.11
CA PHE A 50 1.32 7.34 5.19
C PHE A 50 1.80 6.64 3.92
N LEU A 51 2.75 7.28 3.22
CA LEU A 51 3.38 6.70 2.04
C LEU A 51 4.66 5.98 2.45
N LEU A 52 4.73 4.67 2.26
CA LEU A 52 5.86 3.83 2.65
C LEU A 52 6.36 2.98 1.48
N LYS A 53 7.61 2.53 1.60
CA LYS A 53 8.14 1.49 0.72
C LYS A 53 7.62 0.12 1.21
N PRO A 54 6.93 -0.66 0.35
CA PRO A 54 6.41 -1.97 0.75
C PRO A 54 7.55 -2.97 1.04
N ASN A 55 7.35 -3.81 2.05
CA ASN A 55 8.21 -4.95 2.35
C ASN A 55 7.64 -6.26 1.79
N ILE A 56 8.38 -7.36 1.92
CA ILE A 56 7.98 -8.69 1.42
C ILE A 56 6.60 -9.12 1.96
N ILE A 57 6.31 -8.83 3.22
CA ILE A 57 5.05 -9.20 3.87
C ILE A 57 3.88 -8.44 3.25
N ASP A 58 4.06 -7.16 2.93
CA ASP A 58 3.02 -6.36 2.27
C ASP A 58 2.66 -6.92 0.89
N TYR A 59 3.66 -7.44 0.15
CA TYR A 59 3.40 -8.13 -1.11
C TYR A 59 2.64 -9.45 -0.88
N ILE A 60 3.01 -10.26 0.11
CA ILE A 60 2.32 -11.53 0.41
C ILE A 60 0.87 -11.29 0.90
N GLU A 61 0.65 -10.24 1.69
CA GLU A 61 -0.67 -9.85 2.19
C GLU A 61 -1.59 -9.33 1.09
N LYS A 62 -1.05 -8.58 0.12
CA LYS A 62 -1.82 -7.91 -0.94
C LYS A 62 -1.69 -8.53 -2.32
N ALA A 63 -0.95 -9.64 -2.45
CA ALA A 63 -0.88 -10.41 -3.66
C ALA A 63 -2.28 -10.88 -4.06
N LYS A 64 -2.55 -10.90 -5.37
CA LYS A 64 -3.75 -11.55 -5.90
C LYS A 64 -3.61 -13.05 -5.64
N ARG A 65 -4.43 -13.59 -4.75
CA ARG A 65 -4.36 -15.00 -4.34
C ARG A 65 -5.21 -15.87 -5.27
N GLY A 66 -4.66 -17.02 -5.63
CA GLY A 66 -5.42 -18.15 -6.14
C GLY A 66 -5.98 -19.01 -4.99
N PRO A 67 -6.58 -20.17 -5.28
CA PRO A 67 -7.21 -21.02 -4.28
C PRO A 67 -6.24 -21.61 -3.24
N GLN A 68 -4.96 -21.77 -3.57
CA GLN A 68 -3.96 -22.33 -2.66
C GLN A 68 -2.82 -21.33 -2.45
N ALA A 69 -2.90 -20.57 -1.35
CA ALA A 69 -1.87 -19.60 -0.96
C ALA A 69 -1.27 -20.00 0.39
N ILE A 70 0.07 -20.01 0.48
CA ILE A 70 0.82 -20.28 1.70
C ILE A 70 0.64 -19.11 2.68
N THR A 71 0.47 -19.40 3.97
CA THR A 71 0.32 -18.37 5.00
C THR A 71 1.69 -17.75 5.34
N PRO A 72 1.74 -16.48 5.80
CA PRO A 72 3.00 -15.87 6.23
C PRO A 72 3.73 -16.66 7.34
N LYS A 73 2.98 -17.32 8.22
CA LYS A 73 3.56 -18.15 9.30
C LYS A 73 4.26 -19.38 8.72
N ASP A 74 3.61 -20.09 7.81
CA ASP A 74 4.18 -21.30 7.19
C ASP A 74 5.37 -20.94 6.31
N PHE A 75 5.30 -19.81 5.58
CA PHE A 75 6.44 -19.28 4.83
C PHE A 75 7.64 -19.02 5.73
N GLY A 76 7.42 -18.40 6.89
CA GLY A 76 8.49 -18.14 7.87
C GLY A 76 9.08 -19.40 8.52
N LEU A 77 8.41 -20.55 8.45
CA LEU A 77 8.93 -21.83 8.91
C LEU A 77 9.76 -22.56 7.85
N ILE A 78 9.52 -22.27 6.56
CA ILE A 78 10.18 -22.94 5.42
C ILE A 78 11.45 -22.17 4.97
N ALA A 79 11.43 -20.85 5.09
CA ALA A 79 12.45 -19.94 4.52
C ALA A 79 13.73 -19.82 5.36
#